data_AF-A0A927VMU8-F1
#
_entry.id   AF-A0A927VMU8-F1
#
_cell.length_a   1.000
_cell.length_b   1.000
_cell.length_c   1.000
_cell.angle_alpha   90.00
_cell.angle_beta   90.00
_cell.angle_gamma   90.00
#
_symmetry.space_group_name_H-M   'P 1'
#
loop_
_entity.id
_entity.type
_entity.pdbx_description
1 polymer ?
#
loop_
_entity_poly.entity_id
_entity_poly.type
_entity_poly.pdbx_seq_one_letter_code
_entity_poly.pdbx_strand_id
1 'polypeptide(L)' 'VQSDSKSICRCGDVIRGKISPSMCPLFGAACTPEDPVGPCMVSSEGACAAEFKYS' A
#
# COMPACT_ATOMS: atom_id res chain seq x y z
N VAL A 1 -0.11 18.70 5.51
CA VAL A 1 -0.40 17.66 4.49
C VAL A 1 -0.33 16.29 5.14
N GLN A 2 -1.34 15.83 5.88
CA GLN A 2 -1.49 14.40 6.16
C GLN A 2 -2.92 14.20 6.68
N SER A 3 -3.80 13.83 5.75
CA SER A 3 -5.19 13.49 6.02
C SER A 3 -5.23 12.08 6.61
N ASP A 4 -4.99 11.96 7.91
CA ASP A 4 -5.27 10.76 8.70
C ASP A 4 -6.78 10.73 8.94
N SER A 5 -7.53 10.28 7.93
CA SER A 5 -8.96 10.06 8.05
C SER A 5 -9.25 8.62 7.65
N LYS A 6 -8.82 7.72 8.53
CA LYS A 6 -9.33 6.34 8.63
C LYS A 6 -9.48 5.61 7.29
N SER A 7 -8.49 5.76 6.42
CA SER A 7 -8.39 4.97 5.20
C SER A 7 -8.11 3.52 5.61
N ILE A 8 -8.81 2.54 5.02
CA ILE A 8 -8.53 1.11 5.23
C ILE A 8 -7.10 0.75 4.78
N CYS A 9 -6.46 1.63 3.98
CA CYS A 9 -5.07 1.53 3.56
C CYS A 9 -4.09 1.63 4.73
N ARG A 10 -3.20 0.64 4.85
CA ARG A 10 -2.17 0.57 5.90
C ARG A 10 -0.77 0.96 5.44
N CYS A 11 -0.68 1.83 4.44
CA CYS A 11 0.59 2.32 3.90
C CYS A 11 1.56 2.84 4.97
N GLY A 12 1.06 3.59 5.97
CA GLY A 12 1.89 4.10 7.05
C GLY A 12 2.58 3.01 7.87
N ASP A 13 1.89 1.90 8.13
CA ASP A 13 2.44 0.77 8.88
C ASP A 13 3.42 -0.05 8.05
N VAL A 14 3.16 -0.19 6.75
CA VAL A 14 4.09 -0.81 5.80
C VAL A 14 5.41 -0.04 5.76
N ILE A 15 5.36 1.29 5.61
CA ILE A 15 6.56 2.14 5.58
C ILE A 15 7.29 2.12 6.93
N ARG A 16 6.56 1.97 8.03
CA ARG A 16 7.14 1.81 9.38
C ARG A 16 7.65 0.39 9.65
N GLY A 17 7.50 -0.55 8.72
CA GLY A 17 7.89 -1.95 8.88
C GLY A 17 7.07 -2.71 9.94
N LYS A 18 5.90 -2.21 10.32
CA LYS A 18 5.02 -2.86 11.30
C LYS A 18 4.25 -4.04 10.70
N ILE A 19 3.97 -3.97 9.40
CA ILE A 19 3.32 -5.03 8.64
C ILE A 19 3.95 -5.12 7.24
N SER A 20 3.89 -6.30 6.62
CA SER A 20 4.21 -6.49 5.20
C SER A 20 3.08 -5.96 4.31
N PRO A 21 3.36 -5.56 3.06
CA PRO A 21 2.33 -5.10 2.11
C PRO A 21 1.20 -6.12 1.91
N SER A 22 1.54 -7.42 1.86
CA SER A 22 0.60 -8.54 1.74
C SER A 22 -0.30 -8.72 2.96
N MET A 23 -0.01 -8.09 4.11
CA MET A 23 -0.88 -8.05 5.28
C MET A 23 -1.85 -6.85 5.27
N CYS A 24 -1.77 -5.96 4.28
CA CYS A 24 -2.73 -4.88 4.09
C CYS A 24 -4.03 -5.46 3.48
N PRO A 25 -5.20 -5.23 4.08
CA PRO A 25 -6.47 -5.80 3.59
C PRO A 25 -6.88 -5.33 2.20
N LEU A 26 -6.30 -4.23 1.70
CA LEU A 26 -6.59 -3.72 0.36
C LEU A 26 -5.61 -4.23 -0.70
N PHE A 27 -4.45 -4.76 -0.30
CA PHE A 27 -3.38 -5.13 -1.21
C PHE A 27 -3.83 -6.22 -2.19
N GLY A 28 -3.70 -5.95 -3.49
CA GLY A 28 -4.06 -6.88 -4.57
C GLY A 28 -5.56 -7.10 -4.79
N ALA A 29 -6.42 -6.52 -3.95
CA ALA A 29 -7.87 -6.56 -4.11
C ALA A 29 -8.39 -5.20 -4.62
N ALA A 30 -8.47 -4.22 -3.73
CA ALA A 30 -8.92 -2.86 -4.06
C ALA A 30 -7.77 -1.88 -4.30
N CYS A 31 -6.55 -2.24 -3.89
CA CYS A 31 -5.34 -1.46 -4.12
C CYS A 31 -4.44 -2.24 -5.07
N THR A 32 -4.40 -1.80 -6.32
CA THR A 32 -3.60 -2.40 -7.41
C THR A 32 -2.81 -1.31 -8.14
N PRO A 33 -1.86 -1.65 -9.02
CA PRO A 33 -1.15 -0.64 -9.82
C PRO A 33 -2.06 0.17 -10.74
N GLU A 34 -3.19 -0.43 -11.17
CA GLU A 34 -4.20 0.23 -12.02
C GLU A 34 -5.13 1.13 -11.20
N ASP A 35 -5.52 0.72 -9.98
CA ASP A 35 -6.32 1.51 -9.03
C ASP A 35 -5.59 1.63 -7.67
N PRO A 36 -4.64 2.57 -7.54
CA PRO A 36 -3.83 2.69 -6.34
C PRO A 36 -4.55 3.50 -5.26
N VAL A 37 -4.86 2.87 -4.13
CA VAL A 37 -5.52 3.52 -2.99
C VAL A 37 -4.56 4.42 -2.17
N GLY A 38 -3.26 4.13 -2.22
CA GLY A 38 -2.27 4.82 -1.40
C GLY A 38 -0.91 4.96 -2.07
N PRO A 39 -0.06 5.87 -1.58
CA PRO A 39 1.19 6.25 -2.24
C PRO A 39 2.17 5.08 -2.41
N CYS A 40 2.11 4.07 -1.53
CA CYS A 40 2.96 2.89 -1.63
C CYS A 40 2.63 1.99 -2.83
N MET A 41 1.45 2.16 -3.44
CA MET A 41 1.03 1.44 -4.65
C MET A 41 1.12 2.33 -5.91
N VAL A 42 1.04 3.66 -5.76
CA VAL A 42 1.17 4.61 -6.89
C VAL A 42 2.56 4.57 -7.51
N SER A 43 3.61 4.51 -6.68
CA SER A 43 4.99 4.47 -7.18
C SER A 43 5.45 3.04 -7.36
N SER A 44 6.10 2.74 -8.49
CA SER A 44 6.75 1.45 -8.74
C SER A 44 7.89 1.12 -7.77
N GLU A 45 8.43 2.14 -7.10
CA GLU A 45 9.40 1.99 -6.01
C GLU A 45 8.73 1.85 -4.62
N GLY A 46 7.41 2.02 -4.56
CA GLY A 46 6.65 1.87 -3.34
C GLY A 46 6.60 0.41 -2.89
N ALA A 47 6.64 0.19 -1.58
CA ALA A 47 6.67 -1.16 -1.00
C ALA A 47 5.50 -2.04 -1.47
N CYS A 48 4.30 -1.47 -1.64
CA CYS A 48 3.16 -2.24 -2.14
C CYS A 48 3.29 -2.54 -3.64
N ALA A 49 3.71 -1.59 -4.48
CA ALA A 49 3.87 -1.86 -5.90
C ALA A 49 5.01 -2.86 -6.18
N ALA A 50 6.11 -2.77 -5.42
CA ALA A 50 7.22 -3.70 -5.52
C ALA A 50 6.79 -5.13 -5.13
N GLU A 51 6.10 -5.28 -3.98
CA GLU A 51 5.56 -6.57 -3.57
C GLU A 51 4.56 -7.12 -4.60
N PHE A 52 3.67 -6.30 -5.14
CA PHE A 52 2.69 -6.75 -6.15
C PHE A 52 3.35 -7.21 -7.46
N LYS A 53 4.53 -6.66 -7.79
CA LYS A 53 5.24 -7.00 -9.03
C LYS A 53 6.13 -8.23 -8.91
N TYR A 54 6.63 -8.54 -7.71
CA TYR A 54 7.70 -9.54 -7.52
C TYR A 54 7.31 -10.72 -6.63
N SER A 55 6.11 -10.73 -6.05
CA SER A 55 5.61 -11.79 -5.16
C SER A 55 4.37 -12.47 -5.72
#